data_AF-A0A7U7EYB7-F1
#
_entry.id   AF-A0A7U7EYB7-F1
#
_cell.length_a   1.000
_cell.length_b   1.000
_cell.length_c   1.000
_cell.angle_alpha   90.00
_cell.angle_beta   90.00
_cell.angle_gamma   90.00
#
_symmetry.space_group_name_H-M   'P 1'
#
loop_
_entity.id
_entity.type
_entity.pdbx_description
1 polymer ?
#
loop_
_entity_poly.entity_id
_entity_poly.type
_entity_poly.pdbx_seq_one_letter_code
_entity_poly.pdbx_strand_id
1 'polypeptide(L)'
;MDIVAQHTDVIVQYPDDDNVLNQSVDAVIISPGPGHPLDDQQLMKIISTYQHKPILGICLGAQALTCYYGGEVIKGDKVMHGKVDTLKVISHHQHLLYQDIPEQFSIMRYHSLISNPDNFPEELKITGRTEDCIQSFEHKERPHYGIQYHPESFATDYGVKIITNFINLVKEG
;
A
#
# COMPACT_ATOMS: atom_id res chain seq x y z
N MET A 1 -7.84 -10.11 1.40
CA MET A 1 -7.66 -11.16 0.37
C MET A 1 -8.95 -11.45 -0.40
N ASP A 2 -10.12 -11.50 0.26
CA ASP A 2 -11.39 -11.81 -0.41
C ASP A 2 -11.76 -10.90 -1.58
N ILE A 3 -11.39 -9.61 -1.54
CA ILE A 3 -11.70 -8.66 -2.61
C ILE A 3 -10.95 -8.97 -3.91
N VAL A 4 -9.68 -9.40 -3.82
CA VAL A 4 -8.84 -9.66 -5.02
C VAL A 4 -9.27 -10.96 -5.70
N ALA A 5 -9.53 -12.01 -4.91
CA ALA A 5 -9.92 -13.33 -5.40
C ALA A 5 -11.27 -13.33 -6.15
N GLN A 6 -12.10 -12.31 -5.96
CA GLN A 6 -13.35 -12.13 -6.70
C GLN A 6 -13.15 -11.59 -8.12
N HIS A 7 -11.96 -11.07 -8.45
CA HIS A 7 -11.69 -10.33 -9.69
C HIS A 7 -10.59 -10.96 -10.56
N THR A 8 -9.74 -11.82 -10.00
CA THR A 8 -8.60 -12.45 -10.70
C THR A 8 -8.12 -13.70 -9.95
N ASP A 9 -7.29 -14.51 -10.61
CA ASP A 9 -6.57 -15.61 -9.97
C ASP A 9 -5.58 -15.05 -8.93
N VAL A 10 -5.60 -15.60 -7.72
CA VAL A 10 -4.76 -15.16 -6.60
C VAL A 10 -3.96 -16.34 -6.08
N ILE A 11 -2.65 -16.17 -6.05
CA ILE A 11 -1.73 -17.07 -5.34
C ILE A 11 -1.43 -16.42 -3.99
N VAL A 12 -1.85 -17.08 -2.91
CA VAL A 12 -1.51 -16.65 -1.55
C VAL A 12 -0.23 -17.37 -1.13
N GLN A 13 0.77 -16.58 -0.72
CA GLN A 13 2.03 -17.08 -0.15
C GLN A 13 2.31 -16.35 1.16
N TYR A 14 2.90 -17.06 2.10
CA TYR A 14 3.50 -16.48 3.29
C TYR A 14 4.97 -16.11 3.01
N PRO A 15 5.53 -15.12 3.73
CA PRO A 15 6.93 -14.72 3.55
C PRO A 15 7.93 -15.89 3.68
N ASP A 16 7.64 -16.85 4.55
CA ASP A 16 8.47 -18.02 4.81
C ASP A 16 8.31 -19.16 3.77
N ASP A 17 7.44 -19.02 2.78
CA ASP A 17 7.20 -20.07 1.78
C ASP A 17 8.41 -20.20 0.83
N ASP A 18 8.88 -21.45 0.62
CA ASP A 18 10.08 -21.76 -0.16
C ASP A 18 10.08 -21.16 -1.59
N ASN A 19 8.90 -20.99 -2.18
CA ASN A 19 8.73 -20.52 -3.56
C ASN A 19 8.32 -19.05 -3.65
N VAL A 20 8.26 -18.29 -2.56
CA VAL A 20 7.75 -16.90 -2.57
C VAL A 20 8.54 -15.98 -3.51
N LEU A 21 9.84 -16.26 -3.71
CA LEU A 21 10.73 -15.48 -4.57
C LEU A 21 10.79 -15.97 -6.02
N ASN A 22 10.08 -17.05 -6.36
CA ASN A 22 10.13 -17.65 -7.70
C ASN A 22 8.72 -17.95 -8.23
N GLN A 23 7.86 -16.94 -8.19
CA GLN A 23 6.50 -17.03 -8.74
C GLN A 23 6.43 -16.32 -10.10
N SER A 24 5.75 -16.95 -11.05
CA SER A 24 5.36 -16.31 -12.30
C SER A 24 4.05 -15.55 -12.09
N VAL A 25 4.14 -14.30 -11.63
CA VAL A 25 2.99 -13.42 -11.37
C VAL A 25 3.08 -12.12 -12.17
N ASP A 26 1.91 -11.56 -12.45
CA ASP A 26 1.80 -10.27 -13.13
C ASP A 26 1.99 -9.10 -12.17
N ALA A 27 1.58 -9.26 -10.90
CA ALA A 27 1.72 -8.26 -9.86
C ALA A 27 1.83 -8.87 -8.46
N VAL A 28 2.27 -8.07 -7.50
CA VAL A 28 2.42 -8.46 -6.09
C VAL A 28 1.60 -7.54 -5.19
N ILE A 29 0.84 -8.12 -4.28
CA ILE A 29 0.15 -7.38 -3.22
C ILE A 29 0.74 -7.82 -1.89
N ILE A 30 1.32 -6.86 -1.14
CA ILE A 30 1.86 -7.10 0.19
C ILE A 30 0.79 -6.68 1.21
N SER A 31 0.16 -7.67 1.84
CA SER A 31 -0.94 -7.46 2.78
C SER A 31 -0.49 -6.81 4.09
N PRO A 32 -1.43 -6.33 4.92
CA PRO A 32 -1.13 -5.90 6.28
C PRO A 32 -0.53 -7.04 7.12
N GLY A 33 0.26 -6.68 8.13
CA GLY A 33 0.81 -7.61 9.11
C GLY A 33 1.23 -6.89 10.40
N PRO A 34 1.47 -7.64 11.49
CA PRO A 34 2.02 -7.08 12.72
C PRO A 34 3.52 -6.78 12.58
N GLY A 35 4.05 -5.93 13.46
CA GLY A 35 5.49 -5.67 13.58
C GLY A 35 5.98 -4.44 12.81
N HIS A 36 7.31 -4.31 12.70
CA HIS A 36 7.98 -3.27 11.93
C HIS A 36 8.48 -3.85 10.60
N PRO A 37 8.44 -3.10 9.48
CA PRO A 37 8.88 -3.59 8.16
C PRO A 37 10.35 -4.03 8.10
N LEU A 38 11.17 -3.63 9.06
CA LEU A 38 12.60 -3.96 9.17
C LEU A 38 12.89 -5.11 10.13
N ASP A 39 11.88 -5.65 10.81
CA ASP A 39 12.06 -6.79 11.72
C ASP A 39 12.47 -8.06 10.96
N ASP A 40 12.08 -8.17 9.68
CA ASP A 40 12.47 -9.25 8.79
C ASP A 40 12.98 -8.73 7.44
N GLN A 41 14.13 -9.25 7.00
CA GLN A 41 14.69 -8.97 5.68
C GLN A 41 13.89 -9.61 4.53
N GLN A 42 13.01 -10.57 4.80
CA GLN A 42 12.22 -11.26 3.79
C GLN A 42 11.35 -10.29 2.99
N LEU A 43 10.68 -9.32 3.64
CA LEU A 43 9.86 -8.33 2.93
C LEU A 43 10.71 -7.50 1.94
N MET A 44 11.91 -7.08 2.36
CA MET A 44 12.83 -6.37 1.48
C MET A 44 13.31 -7.24 0.31
N LYS A 45 13.55 -8.54 0.54
CA LYS A 45 13.90 -9.49 -0.51
C LYS A 45 12.76 -9.66 -1.51
N ILE A 46 11.52 -9.83 -1.04
CA ILE A 46 10.33 -9.95 -1.90
C ILE A 46 10.17 -8.68 -2.76
N ILE A 47 10.22 -7.49 -2.16
CA ILE A 47 10.13 -6.23 -2.90
C ILE A 47 11.26 -6.13 -3.94
N SER A 48 12.49 -6.47 -3.56
CA SER A 48 13.65 -6.43 -4.47
C SER A 48 13.52 -7.40 -5.64
N THR A 49 13.04 -8.62 -5.39
CA THR A 49 12.84 -9.65 -6.41
C THR A 49 11.77 -9.24 -7.43
N TYR A 50 10.67 -8.64 -6.97
CA TYR A 50 9.56 -8.25 -7.84
C TYR A 50 9.55 -6.76 -8.19
N GLN A 51 10.67 -6.06 -8.00
CA GLN A 51 10.76 -4.58 -8.13
C GLN A 51 10.45 -4.02 -9.53
N HIS A 52 10.34 -4.89 -10.53
CA HIS A 52 10.00 -4.57 -11.93
C HIS A 52 8.53 -4.87 -12.26
N LYS A 53 7.79 -5.45 -11.31
CA LYS A 53 6.36 -5.75 -11.42
C LYS A 53 5.55 -4.68 -10.69
N PRO A 54 4.26 -4.51 -11.02
CA PRO A 54 3.36 -3.74 -10.18
C PRO A 54 3.31 -4.28 -8.75
N ILE A 55 3.46 -3.40 -7.76
CA ILE A 55 3.39 -3.73 -6.33
C ILE A 55 2.37 -2.84 -5.64
N LEU A 56 1.45 -3.44 -4.90
CA LEU A 56 0.58 -2.72 -3.95
C LEU A 56 0.92 -3.13 -2.51
N GLY A 57 1.49 -2.22 -1.75
CA GLY A 57 1.73 -2.39 -0.31
C GLY A 57 0.56 -1.85 0.51
N ILE A 58 0.02 -2.66 1.41
CA ILE A 58 -1.07 -2.29 2.31
C ILE A 58 -0.57 -2.31 3.76
N CYS A 59 -0.74 -1.20 4.49
CA CYS A 59 -0.30 -1.01 5.87
C CYS A 59 1.19 -1.35 6.05
N LEU A 60 1.54 -2.52 6.60
CA LEU A 60 2.93 -2.99 6.71
C LEU A 60 3.63 -3.04 5.34
N GLY A 61 2.92 -3.42 4.27
CA GLY A 61 3.48 -3.42 2.92
C GLY A 61 3.85 -2.03 2.41
N ALA A 62 3.05 -1.01 2.75
CA ALA A 62 3.35 0.38 2.41
C ALA A 62 4.56 0.91 3.20
N GLN A 63 4.66 0.53 4.47
CA GLN A 63 5.80 0.83 5.31
C GLN A 63 7.09 0.17 4.77
N ALA A 64 6.97 -1.09 4.34
CA ALA A 64 8.08 -1.81 3.72
C ALA A 64 8.54 -1.16 2.41
N LEU A 65 7.61 -0.72 1.56
CA LEU A 65 7.96 0.06 0.36
C LEU A 65 8.66 1.37 0.72
N THR A 66 8.18 2.09 1.74
CA THR A 66 8.83 3.32 2.21
C THR A 66 10.29 3.04 2.62
N CYS A 67 10.52 2.02 3.43
CA CYS A 67 11.86 1.62 3.87
C CYS A 67 12.75 1.12 2.72
N TYR A 68 12.19 0.37 1.77
CA TYR A 68 12.92 -0.12 0.59
C TYR A 68 13.50 1.02 -0.24
N TYR A 69 12.78 2.14 -0.34
CA TYR A 69 13.23 3.36 -1.02
C TYR A 69 14.06 4.30 -0.14
N GLY A 70 14.55 3.83 1.02
CA GLY A 70 15.42 4.61 1.91
C GLY A 70 14.67 5.55 2.87
N GLY A 71 13.34 5.47 2.91
CA GLY A 71 12.52 6.25 3.82
C GLY A 71 12.50 5.67 5.23
N GLU A 72 12.07 6.48 6.18
CA GLU A 72 11.92 6.05 7.57
C GLU A 72 10.46 5.82 7.94
N VAL A 73 10.22 4.83 8.79
CA VAL A 73 8.92 4.58 9.41
C VAL A 73 9.06 4.83 10.91
N ILE A 74 8.23 5.73 11.42
CA ILE A 74 8.28 6.18 12.81
C ILE A 74 6.96 5.88 13.51
N LYS A 75 6.96 5.92 14.83
CA LYS A 75 5.74 5.86 15.62
C LYS A 75 4.99 7.18 15.45
N GLY A 76 3.74 7.12 14.99
CA GLY A 76 2.89 8.31 14.89
C GLY A 76 2.50 8.83 16.26
N ASP A 77 2.24 10.14 16.34
CA ASP A 77 1.84 10.82 17.58
C ASP A 77 0.53 10.26 18.18
N LYS A 78 -0.31 9.65 17.33
CA LYS A 78 -1.61 9.09 17.70
C LYS A 78 -1.66 7.62 17.35
N VAL A 79 -1.99 6.79 18.33
CA VAL A 79 -2.36 5.38 18.08
C VAL A 79 -3.79 5.36 17.53
N MET A 80 -3.94 4.94 16.27
CA MET A 80 -5.22 4.82 15.59
C MET A 80 -5.60 3.34 15.44
N HIS A 81 -6.41 2.83 16.36
CA HIS A 81 -6.99 1.48 16.25
C HIS A 81 -8.50 1.58 16.05
N GLY A 82 -8.98 1.21 14.86
CA GLY A 82 -10.40 1.15 14.53
C GLY A 82 -11.07 2.52 14.46
N LYS A 83 -10.33 3.54 14.03
CA LYS A 83 -10.87 4.90 13.87
C LYS A 83 -11.11 5.22 12.41
N VAL A 84 -12.30 5.78 12.15
CA VAL A 84 -12.65 6.36 10.86
C VAL A 84 -12.02 7.74 10.78
N ASP A 85 -11.35 8.00 9.67
CA ASP A 85 -10.73 9.27 9.36
C ASP A 85 -11.05 9.66 7.91
N THR A 86 -10.84 10.93 7.56
CA THR A 86 -11.07 11.41 6.20
C THR A 86 -9.74 11.45 5.44
N LEU A 87 -9.61 10.59 4.44
CA LEU A 87 -8.51 10.68 3.49
C LEU A 87 -8.76 11.84 2.55
N LYS A 88 -7.75 12.68 2.32
CA LYS A 88 -7.73 13.63 1.22
C LYS A 88 -6.71 13.19 0.17
N VAL A 89 -7.18 12.92 -1.03
CA VAL A 89 -6.33 12.61 -2.19
C VAL A 89 -5.73 13.90 -2.73
N ILE A 90 -4.42 13.91 -2.94
CA ILE A 90 -3.68 15.03 -3.52
C ILE A 90 -3.64 14.84 -5.03
N SER A 91 -3.91 15.89 -5.82
CA SER A 91 -3.85 15.82 -7.30
C SER A 91 -4.67 14.67 -7.89
N HIS A 92 -5.88 14.46 -7.37
CA HIS A 92 -6.75 13.31 -7.62
C HIS A 92 -6.78 12.78 -9.06
N HIS A 93 -6.94 13.66 -10.04
CA HIS A 93 -7.01 13.30 -11.48
C HIS A 93 -5.71 12.77 -12.09
N GLN A 94 -4.61 12.74 -11.35
CA GLN A 94 -3.31 12.26 -11.80
C GLN A 94 -2.99 10.84 -11.31
N HIS A 95 -3.85 10.24 -10.49
CA HIS A 95 -3.56 8.99 -9.79
C HIS A 95 -4.50 7.88 -10.22
N LEU A 96 -3.97 6.95 -11.02
CA LEU A 96 -4.74 5.84 -11.59
C LEU A 96 -5.35 4.94 -10.50
N LEU A 97 -4.67 4.80 -9.36
CA LEU A 97 -5.21 4.06 -8.20
C LEU A 97 -6.52 4.67 -7.67
N TYR A 98 -6.69 5.99 -7.79
CA TYR A 98 -7.86 6.74 -7.32
C TYR A 98 -8.85 7.12 -8.42
N GLN A 99 -8.75 6.49 -9.60
CA GLN A 99 -9.67 6.77 -10.70
C GLN A 99 -11.15 6.50 -10.31
N ASP A 100 -12.02 7.45 -10.66
CA ASP A 100 -13.45 7.49 -10.32
C ASP A 100 -13.78 7.43 -8.81
N ILE A 101 -12.86 7.84 -7.94
CA ILE A 101 -13.10 8.00 -6.50
C ILE A 101 -13.31 9.52 -6.22
N PRO A 102 -13.98 9.92 -5.12
CA PRO A 102 -14.00 11.32 -4.72
C PRO A 102 -12.64 11.77 -4.16
N GLU A 103 -12.35 13.07 -4.21
CA GLU A 103 -11.11 13.63 -3.63
C GLU A 103 -11.00 13.43 -2.11
N GLN A 104 -12.13 13.22 -1.43
CA GLN A 104 -12.21 12.97 0.00
C GLN A 104 -13.18 11.83 0.29
N PHE A 105 -12.75 10.86 1.10
CA PHE A 105 -13.58 9.73 1.51
C PHE A 105 -13.14 9.17 2.86
N SER A 106 -14.01 8.37 3.50
CA SER A 106 -13.70 7.79 4.80
C SER A 106 -12.81 6.57 4.68
N ILE A 107 -11.79 6.49 5.54
CA ILE A 107 -10.87 5.35 5.66
C ILE A 107 -10.83 4.85 7.10
N MET A 108 -10.62 3.54 7.27
CA MET A 108 -10.39 2.94 8.57
C MET A 108 -8.89 2.73 8.82
N ARG A 109 -8.41 3.23 9.96
CA ARG A 109 -7.00 3.17 10.38
C ARG A 109 -6.80 2.21 11.54
N TYR A 110 -5.76 1.36 11.43
CA TYR A 110 -5.36 0.39 12.46
C TYR A 110 -3.87 0.47 12.84
N HIS A 111 -3.16 1.49 12.36
CA HIS A 111 -1.70 1.58 12.45
C HIS A 111 -1.24 2.57 13.52
N SER A 112 -0.17 2.21 14.24
CA SER A 112 0.56 3.10 15.14
C SER A 112 1.86 3.64 14.53
N LEU A 113 2.29 3.06 13.40
CA LEU A 113 3.45 3.48 12.64
C LEU A 113 3.00 4.25 11.39
N ILE A 114 3.80 5.23 10.99
CA ILE A 114 3.58 6.07 9.82
C ILE A 114 4.91 6.28 9.07
N SER A 115 4.84 6.48 7.76
CA SER A 115 6.01 6.96 7.00
C SER A 115 6.38 8.37 7.46
N ASN A 116 7.65 8.58 7.81
CA ASN A 116 8.16 9.85 8.29
C ASN A 116 8.09 10.88 7.16
N PRO A 117 7.30 11.97 7.29
CA PRO A 117 7.21 12.99 6.24
C PRO A 117 8.52 13.77 6.07
N ASP A 118 9.35 13.89 7.10
CA ASP A 118 10.62 14.63 7.05
C ASP A 118 11.72 13.86 6.31
N ASN A 119 11.61 12.53 6.29
CA ASN A 119 12.52 11.63 5.59
C ASN A 119 11.76 10.71 4.62
N PHE A 120 10.85 11.31 3.86
CA PHE A 120 10.09 10.59 2.84
C PHE A 120 10.88 10.56 1.52
N PRO A 121 11.03 9.38 0.88
CA PRO A 121 11.85 9.25 -0.33
C PRO A 121 11.40 10.17 -1.47
N GLU A 122 12.34 10.79 -2.16
CA GLU A 122 12.02 11.67 -3.28
C GLU A 122 11.44 10.90 -4.46
N GLU A 123 11.73 9.61 -4.59
CA GLU A 123 11.19 8.72 -5.62
C GLU A 123 9.69 8.43 -5.43
N LEU A 124 9.18 8.63 -4.20
CA LEU A 124 7.79 8.40 -3.85
C LEU A 124 7.02 9.73 -3.85
N LYS A 125 5.97 9.79 -4.66
CA LYS A 125 5.02 10.90 -4.68
C LYS A 125 3.88 10.59 -3.73
N ILE A 126 3.61 11.49 -2.79
CA ILE A 126 2.49 11.35 -1.86
C ILE A 126 1.18 11.63 -2.62
N THR A 127 0.25 10.68 -2.53
CA THR A 127 -1.03 10.72 -3.25
C THR A 127 -2.22 10.92 -2.32
N GLY A 128 -2.05 10.72 -1.01
CA GLY A 128 -3.13 10.89 -0.05
C GLY A 128 -2.62 11.12 1.36
N ARG A 129 -3.31 11.97 2.12
CA ARG A 129 -2.98 12.33 3.51
C ARG A 129 -4.23 12.47 4.37
N THR A 130 -4.09 12.18 5.66
CA THR A 130 -4.98 12.67 6.72
C THR A 130 -4.36 13.92 7.35
N GLU A 131 -5.02 14.53 8.34
CA GLU A 131 -4.48 15.70 9.04
C GLU A 131 -3.09 15.45 9.67
N ASP A 132 -2.82 14.20 10.07
CA ASP A 132 -1.66 13.83 10.88
C ASP A 132 -0.57 13.06 10.14
N CYS A 133 -0.85 12.40 9.01
CA CYS A 133 0.15 11.55 8.36
C CYS A 133 -0.12 11.25 6.87
N ILE A 134 0.91 10.69 6.23
CA ILE A 134 0.85 10.14 4.87
C ILE A 134 0.01 8.86 4.90
N GLN A 135 -0.97 8.81 4.01
CA GLN A 135 -1.90 7.69 3.91
C GLN A 135 -1.77 6.91 2.61
N SER A 136 -1.23 7.53 1.57
CA SER A 136 -0.86 6.80 0.36
C SER A 136 0.20 7.52 -0.45
N PHE A 137 0.89 6.74 -1.27
CA PHE A 137 1.91 7.22 -2.19
C PHE A 137 2.02 6.29 -3.42
N GLU A 138 2.69 6.78 -4.45
CA GLU A 138 3.07 6.01 -5.63
C GLU A 138 4.52 6.33 -6.01
N HIS A 139 5.23 5.39 -6.60
CA HIS A 139 6.56 5.65 -7.14
C HIS A 139 6.46 6.43 -8.45
N LYS A 140 7.36 7.41 -8.65
CA LYS A 140 7.33 8.31 -9.82
C LYS A 140 7.51 7.59 -11.16
N GLU A 141 8.31 6.52 -11.18
CA GLU A 141 8.70 5.81 -12.42
C GLU A 141 8.30 4.32 -12.46
N ARG A 142 7.84 3.76 -11.34
CA ARG A 142 7.58 2.32 -11.20
C ARG A 142 6.14 2.13 -10.77
N PRO A 143 5.47 1.04 -11.17
CA PRO A 143 4.08 0.76 -10.79
C PRO A 143 3.97 0.27 -9.32
N HIS A 144 4.62 0.97 -8.39
CA HIS A 144 4.60 0.67 -6.97
C HIS A 144 3.72 1.66 -6.24
N TYR A 145 2.80 1.15 -5.44
CA TYR A 145 1.78 1.91 -4.74
C TYR A 145 1.75 1.49 -3.28
N GLY A 146 1.60 2.45 -2.39
CA GLY A 146 1.45 2.21 -0.95
C GLY A 146 0.17 2.85 -0.43
N ILE A 147 -0.60 2.09 0.35
CA ILE A 147 -1.72 2.60 1.13
C ILE A 147 -1.55 2.19 2.60
N GLN A 148 -1.65 3.15 3.50
CA GLN A 148 -1.40 2.94 4.94
C GLN A 148 -2.66 2.47 5.68
N TYR A 149 -3.84 2.72 5.10
CA TYR A 149 -5.13 2.29 5.59
C TYR A 149 -5.53 0.91 5.04
N HIS A 150 -6.61 0.36 5.59
CA HIS A 150 -7.09 -0.98 5.26
C HIS A 150 -8.27 -0.90 4.29
N PRO A 151 -8.08 -1.13 2.97
CA PRO A 151 -9.17 -1.09 1.99
C PRO A 151 -10.20 -2.21 2.20
N GLU A 152 -9.85 -3.28 2.90
CA GLU A 152 -10.74 -4.39 3.23
C GLU A 152 -11.68 -4.10 4.39
N SER A 153 -11.48 -3.01 5.12
CA SER A 153 -12.29 -2.67 6.29
C SER A 153 -13.67 -2.16 5.90
N PHE A 154 -14.70 -2.58 6.62
CA PHE A 154 -16.11 -2.19 6.36
C PHE A 154 -16.36 -0.67 6.42
N ALA A 155 -15.51 0.07 7.13
CA ALA A 155 -15.61 1.52 7.30
C ALA A 155 -14.65 2.31 6.39
N THR A 156 -13.98 1.62 5.46
CA THR A 156 -13.23 2.25 4.38
C THR A 156 -14.11 2.32 3.14
N ASP A 157 -14.48 3.53 2.74
CA ASP A 157 -15.20 3.76 1.50
C ASP A 157 -14.28 3.44 0.30
N TYR A 158 -14.88 2.99 -0.80
CA TYR A 158 -14.19 2.73 -2.07
C TYR A 158 -13.03 1.72 -2.02
N GLY A 159 -12.83 1.00 -0.91
CA GLY A 159 -11.74 0.02 -0.78
C GLY A 159 -11.73 -1.04 -1.89
N VAL A 160 -12.91 -1.56 -2.26
CA VAL A 160 -13.05 -2.48 -3.40
C VAL A 160 -12.61 -1.81 -4.71
N LYS A 161 -13.06 -0.58 -4.98
CA LYS A 161 -12.73 0.17 -6.20
C LYS A 161 -11.22 0.43 -6.31
N ILE A 162 -10.55 0.77 -5.21
CA ILE A 162 -9.09 0.96 -5.16
C ILE A 162 -8.36 -0.32 -5.60
N ILE A 163 -8.77 -1.47 -5.05
CA ILE A 163 -8.20 -2.77 -5.42
C ILE A 163 -8.50 -3.10 -6.88
N THR A 164 -9.73 -2.86 -7.36
CA THR A 164 -10.08 -3.07 -8.77
C THR A 164 -9.28 -2.17 -9.71
N ASN A 165 -9.05 -0.90 -9.34
CA ASN A 165 -8.21 0.02 -10.11
C ASN A 165 -6.77 -0.50 -10.21
N PHE A 166 -6.21 -1.01 -9.11
CA PHE A 166 -4.89 -1.67 -9.14
C PHE A 166 -4.88 -2.88 -10.08
N ILE A 167 -5.88 -3.76 -10.01
CA ILE A 167 -5.97 -4.93 -10.91
C ILE A 167 -6.06 -4.50 -12.38
N ASN A 168 -6.81 -3.44 -12.69
CA ASN A 168 -6.91 -2.93 -14.05
C ASN A 168 -5.56 -2.37 -14.54
N LEU A 169 -4.82 -1.68 -13.69
CA LEU A 169 -3.46 -1.20 -14.01
C LEU A 169 -2.51 -2.33 -14.40
N VAL A 170 -2.63 -3.48 -13.75
CA VAL A 170 -1.84 -4.68 -14.06
C VAL A 170 -2.22 -5.28 -15.42
N LYS A 171 -3.49 -5.19 -15.82
CA LYS A 171 -3.98 -5.74 -17.10
C LYS A 171 -3.67 -4.85 -18.30
N GLU A 172 -3.51 -3.54 -18.09
CA GLU A 172 -3.28 -2.55 -19.14
C GLU A 172 -1.78 -2.32 -19.45
N GLY A 173 -0.87 -2.77 -18.57
CA GLY A 173 0.58 -2.68 -18.74
C GLY A 173 1.22 -3.98 -19.22
#